data_AF-A0A7X4YQC0-F1
#
_entry.id   AF-A0A7X4YQC0-F1
#
_cell.length_a   1.000
_cell.length_b   1.000
_cell.length_c   1.000
_cell.angle_alpha   90.00
_cell.angle_beta   90.00
_cell.angle_gamma   90.00
#
_symmetry.space_group_name_H-M   'P 1'
#
loop_
_entity.id
_entity.type
_entity.pdbx_description
1 polymer ?
#
loop_
_entity_poly.entity_id
_entity_poly.type
_entity_poly.pdbx_seq_one_letter_code
_entity_poly.pdbx_strand_id
1 'polypeptide(L)'
;MKKRESNMQSVFEAHISRIVITSTKKQAIEKAAYELNPSNLPLEWLTLRNEQGESKEFRVSQVNLLEWQDAEFTETCHQFKVLGRIVLSICPRQTASDHGETGLGTYRIPRSSVYDKPVLVLSEGMNHYFLTVLQQEMRWEAPMINVVNPLSKLA
;
A
#
# COMPACT_ATOMS: atom_id res chain seq x y z
N MET A 1 -15.18 26.46 -17.34
CA MET A 1 -14.34 26.54 -16.12
C MET A 1 -13.48 25.27 -16.07
N LYS A 2 -12.14 25.37 -16.12
CA LYS A 2 -11.26 24.20 -16.06
C LYS A 2 -11.18 23.74 -14.59
N LYS A 3 -11.67 22.54 -14.27
CA LYS A 3 -11.51 21.90 -12.95
C LYS A 3 -10.00 21.83 -12.65
N ARG A 4 -9.56 22.50 -11.59
CA ARG A 4 -8.27 22.18 -10.96
C ARG A 4 -8.46 20.85 -10.24
N GLU A 5 -8.14 19.75 -10.90
CA GLU A 5 -7.95 18.48 -10.21
C GLU A 5 -6.66 18.62 -9.40
N SER A 6 -6.77 18.97 -8.12
CA SER A 6 -5.68 18.73 -7.19
C SER A 6 -5.60 17.21 -7.01
N ASN A 7 -4.76 16.57 -7.81
CA ASN A 7 -4.47 15.15 -7.65
C ASN A 7 -3.64 14.98 -6.37
N MET A 8 -4.34 14.92 -5.24
CA MET A 8 -3.72 14.73 -3.94
C MET A 8 -3.20 13.30 -3.89
N GLN A 9 -1.88 13.15 -3.96
CA GLN A 9 -1.19 11.88 -3.97
C GLN A 9 -0.55 11.66 -2.60
N SER A 10 -0.36 10.40 -2.24
CA SER A 10 0.33 10.00 -1.02
C SER A 10 1.14 8.74 -1.28
N VAL A 11 2.20 8.58 -0.51
CA VAL A 11 3.00 7.37 -0.47
C VAL A 11 2.61 6.59 0.77
N PHE A 12 2.18 5.34 0.57
CA PHE A 12 1.96 4.37 1.63
C PHE A 12 3.11 3.37 1.64
N GLU A 13 3.71 3.16 2.80
CA GLU A 13 4.78 2.21 3.02
C GLU A 13 4.37 1.22 4.10
N ALA A 14 4.65 -0.07 3.87
CA ALA A 14 4.48 -1.09 4.88
C ALA A 14 5.63 -2.10 4.88
N HIS A 15 6.11 -2.42 6.07
CA HIS A 15 6.91 -3.62 6.31
C HIS A 15 5.96 -4.79 6.51
N ILE A 16 6.15 -5.83 5.73
CA ILE A 16 5.23 -6.96 5.63
C ILE A 16 5.95 -8.27 5.93
N SER A 17 5.17 -9.27 6.29
CA SER A 17 5.64 -10.65 6.34
C SER A 17 4.60 -11.62 5.81
N ARG A 18 5.07 -12.73 5.26
CA ARG A 18 4.24 -13.80 4.71
C ARG A 18 4.80 -15.14 5.15
N ILE A 19 3.90 -16.07 5.46
CA ILE A 19 4.27 -17.46 5.73
C ILE A 19 4.32 -18.24 4.41
N VAL A 20 5.41 -18.96 4.17
CA VAL A 20 5.57 -19.88 3.03
C VAL A 20 6.11 -21.22 3.51
N ILE A 21 5.79 -22.29 2.78
CA ILE A 21 6.29 -23.64 3.05
C ILE A 21 7.36 -23.98 2.00
N THR A 22 8.59 -24.19 2.46
CA THR A 22 9.76 -24.55 1.65
C THR A 22 10.79 -25.33 2.48
N SER A 23 11.79 -25.91 1.83
CA SER A 23 12.84 -26.66 2.53
C SER A 23 13.94 -25.78 3.10
N THR A 24 14.16 -24.59 2.51
CA THR A 24 15.25 -23.69 2.89
C THR A 24 14.82 -22.22 2.92
N LYS A 25 15.56 -21.42 3.68
CA LYS A 25 15.43 -19.96 3.76
C LYS A 25 15.54 -19.29 2.38
N LYS A 26 16.52 -19.71 1.57
CA LYS A 26 16.72 -19.20 0.21
C LYS A 26 15.50 -19.46 -0.68
N GLN A 27 15.02 -20.71 -0.70
CA GLN A 27 13.81 -21.07 -1.44
C GLN A 27 12.57 -20.32 -0.94
N ALA A 28 12.48 -20.01 0.36
CA ALA A 28 11.36 -19.25 0.90
C ALA A 28 11.27 -17.85 0.28
N ILE A 29 12.41 -17.15 0.22
CA ILE A 29 12.52 -15.82 -0.38
C ILE A 29 12.23 -15.88 -1.89
N GLU A 30 12.85 -16.83 -2.60
CA GLU A 30 12.64 -17.02 -4.04
C GLU A 30 11.17 -17.32 -4.36
N LYS A 31 10.51 -18.19 -3.57
CA LYS A 31 9.09 -18.51 -3.71
C LYS A 31 8.21 -17.29 -3.46
N ALA A 32 8.48 -16.52 -2.39
CA ALA A 32 7.73 -15.32 -2.09
C ALA A 32 7.84 -14.28 -3.23
N ALA A 33 9.05 -14.06 -3.76
CA ALA A 33 9.30 -13.15 -4.87
C ALA A 33 8.68 -13.64 -6.19
N TYR A 34 8.72 -14.94 -6.46
CA TYR A 34 8.10 -15.49 -7.65
C TYR A 34 6.58 -15.34 -7.62
N GLU A 35 5.95 -15.66 -6.49
CA GLU A 35 4.50 -15.63 -6.36
C GLU A 35 3.94 -14.21 -6.23
N LEU A 36 4.66 -13.30 -5.56
CA LEU A 36 4.23 -11.91 -5.38
C LEU A 36 5.39 -10.95 -5.55
N ASN A 37 5.33 -10.14 -6.61
CA ASN A 37 6.32 -9.14 -7.02
C ASN A 37 5.61 -7.90 -7.59
N PRO A 38 6.33 -6.80 -7.89
CA PRO A 38 5.71 -5.58 -8.39
C PRO A 38 4.85 -5.77 -9.65
N SER A 39 5.23 -6.71 -10.52
CA SER A 39 4.55 -6.96 -11.80
C SER A 39 3.25 -7.77 -11.69
N ASN A 40 3.01 -8.47 -10.58
CA ASN A 40 1.83 -9.31 -10.40
C ASN A 40 1.05 -9.04 -9.10
N LEU A 41 1.29 -7.89 -8.45
CA LEU A 41 0.58 -7.49 -7.23
C LEU A 41 -0.91 -7.21 -7.55
N PRO A 42 -1.87 -8.03 -7.06
CA PRO A 42 -3.28 -7.84 -7.37
C PRO A 42 -3.91 -6.86 -6.38
N LEU A 43 -3.49 -5.59 -6.44
CA LEU A 43 -3.95 -4.54 -5.54
C LEU A 43 -4.27 -3.25 -6.31
N GLU A 44 -5.55 -3.05 -6.61
CA GLU A 44 -6.04 -1.81 -7.24
C GLU A 44 -6.55 -0.80 -6.21
N TRP A 45 -7.14 -1.28 -5.12
CA TRP A 45 -7.79 -0.45 -4.09
C TRP A 45 -7.36 -0.89 -2.69
N LEU A 46 -7.21 0.08 -1.80
CA LEU A 46 -6.80 -0.10 -0.41
C LEU A 46 -7.77 0.66 0.49
N THR A 47 -8.32 -0.02 1.50
CA THR A 47 -9.10 0.63 2.56
C THR A 47 -8.20 0.89 3.75
N LEU A 48 -8.03 2.15 4.12
CA LEU A 48 -7.27 2.56 5.30
C LEU A 48 -8.18 3.26 6.30
N ARG A 49 -7.77 3.27 7.57
CA ARG A 49 -8.50 3.90 8.67
C ARG A 49 -7.64 4.94 9.37
N ASN A 50 -8.20 6.10 9.66
CA ASN A 50 -7.51 7.14 10.45
C ASN A 50 -7.64 6.90 11.97
N GLU A 51 -7.09 7.81 12.77
CA GLU A 51 -7.11 7.73 14.23
C GLU A 51 -8.52 7.92 14.83
N GLN A 52 -9.38 8.65 14.13
CA GLN A 52 -10.78 8.87 14.47
C GLN A 52 -11.67 7.66 14.18
N GLY A 53 -11.12 6.63 13.53
CA GLY A 53 -11.83 5.41 13.17
C GLY A 53 -12.53 5.45 11.80
N GLU A 54 -12.37 6.54 11.05
CA GLU A 54 -12.97 6.72 9.74
C GLU A 54 -12.19 5.94 8.70
N SER A 55 -12.91 5.11 7.93
CA SER A 55 -12.35 4.37 6.81
C SER A 55 -12.42 5.20 5.53
N LYS A 56 -11.34 5.21 4.76
CA LYS A 56 -11.27 5.81 3.43
C LYS A 56 -10.63 4.85 2.44
N GLU A 57 -11.18 4.83 1.22
CA GLU A 57 -10.64 4.05 0.12
C GLU A 57 -9.61 4.88 -0.66
N PHE A 58 -8.53 4.21 -1.02
CA PHE A 58 -7.44 4.76 -1.80
C PHE A 58 -7.21 3.88 -3.03
N ARG A 59 -7.11 4.49 -4.20
CA ARG A 59 -6.68 3.80 -5.41
C ARG A 59 -5.17 3.70 -5.42
N VAL A 60 -4.64 2.51 -5.68
CA VAL A 60 -3.22 2.31 -5.96
C VAL A 60 -2.95 2.80 -7.37
N SER A 61 -2.17 3.88 -7.47
CA SER A 61 -1.77 4.47 -8.75
C SER A 61 -0.50 3.81 -9.29
N GLN A 62 0.42 3.44 -8.40
CA GLN A 62 1.68 2.83 -8.75
C GLN A 62 2.21 1.97 -7.61
N VAL A 63 2.84 0.84 -7.95
CA VAL A 63 3.69 0.06 -7.04
C VAL A 63 5.12 0.55 -7.21
N ASN A 64 5.64 1.26 -6.22
CA ASN A 64 7.00 1.83 -6.27
C ASN A 64 8.04 0.79 -5.87
N LEU A 65 7.71 -0.07 -4.90
CA LEU A 65 8.58 -1.13 -4.41
C LEU A 65 7.73 -2.29 -3.89
N LEU A 66 8.15 -3.50 -4.23
CA LEU A 66 7.81 -4.71 -3.47
C LEU A 66 9.04 -5.61 -3.49
N GLU A 67 9.64 -5.80 -2.33
CA GLU A 67 10.85 -6.60 -2.18
C GLU A 67 10.77 -7.55 -0.98
N TRP A 68 11.38 -8.71 -1.12
CA TRP A 68 11.53 -9.70 -0.05
C TRP A 68 13.00 -9.76 0.34
N GLN A 69 13.27 -9.49 1.61
CA GLN A 69 14.63 -9.20 2.08
C GLN A 69 15.20 -10.35 2.89
N ASP A 70 14.37 -11.00 3.71
CA ASP A 70 14.83 -12.02 4.62
C ASP A 70 13.77 -13.09 4.88
N ALA A 71 14.17 -14.19 5.50
CA ALA A 71 13.23 -15.18 6.02
C ALA A 71 13.70 -15.80 7.34
N GLU A 72 12.76 -15.99 8.24
CA GLU A 72 12.93 -16.57 9.57
C GLU A 72 12.29 -17.95 9.62
N PHE A 73 12.92 -18.90 10.32
CA PHE A 73 12.27 -20.16 10.64
C PHE A 73 11.09 -19.89 11.58
N THR A 74 10.00 -20.60 11.36
CA THR A 74 8.93 -20.70 12.36
C THR A 74 9.14 -21.95 13.22
N GLU A 75 8.37 -22.09 14.28
CA GLU A 75 8.37 -23.30 15.13
C GLU A 75 7.89 -24.55 14.39
N THR A 76 7.30 -24.39 13.19
CA THR A 76 6.81 -25.49 12.36
C THR A 76 7.84 -25.87 11.29
N CYS A 77 8.10 -27.17 11.16
CA CYS A 77 9.05 -27.70 10.18
C CYS A 77 8.69 -27.24 8.75
N HIS A 78 9.70 -26.84 7.98
CA HIS A 78 9.56 -26.37 6.58
C HIS A 78 8.66 -25.14 6.38
N GLN A 79 8.37 -24.39 7.45
CA GLN A 79 7.60 -23.16 7.36
C GLN A 79 8.50 -21.97 7.71
N PHE A 80 8.51 -21.00 6.81
CA PHE A 80 9.31 -19.79 6.92
C PHE A 80 8.42 -18.55 6.92
N LYS A 81 8.77 -17.60 7.78
CA LYS A 81 8.23 -16.24 7.75
C LYS A 81 9.15 -15.37 6.93
N VAL A 82 8.73 -15.05 5.71
CA VAL A 82 9.46 -14.19 4.78
C VAL A 82 9.12 -12.74 5.10
N LEU A 83 10.13 -11.91 5.25
CA LEU A 83 10.03 -10.47 5.53
C LEU A 83 10.22 -9.68 4.25
N GLY A 84 9.46 -8.61 4.10
CA GLY A 84 9.53 -7.75 2.92
C GLY A 84 9.02 -6.35 3.20
N ARG A 85 9.04 -5.54 2.15
CA ARG A 85 8.62 -4.14 2.16
C ARG A 85 7.81 -3.84 0.91
N ILE A 86 6.72 -3.11 1.08
CA ILE A 86 5.88 -2.60 -0.01
C ILE A 86 5.78 -1.08 0.10
N VAL A 87 5.93 -0.40 -1.03
CA VAL A 87 5.76 1.06 -1.16
C VAL A 87 4.84 1.33 -2.34
N LEU A 88 3.75 2.05 -2.08
CA LEU A 88 2.66 2.32 -3.02
C LEU A 88 2.43 3.82 -3.14
N SER A 89 2.27 4.32 -4.36
CA SER A 89 1.65 5.63 -4.58
C SER A 89 0.14 5.44 -4.62
N ILE A 90 -0.58 6.09 -3.73
CA ILE A 90 -2.03 5.96 -3.58
C ILE A 90 -2.71 7.33 -3.62
N CYS A 91 -3.92 7.37 -4.16
CA CYS A 91 -4.76 8.58 -4.20
C CYS A 91 -6.14 8.29 -3.58
N PRO A 92 -6.70 9.22 -2.79
CA PRO A 92 -8.00 9.03 -2.17
C PRO A 92 -9.09 8.92 -3.23
N ARG A 93 -10.05 8.02 -3.03
CA ARG A 93 -11.27 7.98 -3.83
C ARG A 93 -12.01 9.31 -3.64
N GLN A 94 -12.16 10.09 -4.71
CA GLN A 94 -12.98 11.31 -4.65
C GLN A 94 -14.45 10.91 -4.66
N THR A 95 -15.20 11.32 -3.64
CA THR A 95 -16.66 11.24 -3.66
C THR A 95 -17.27 12.60 -4.01
N ALA A 96 -18.48 12.63 -4.57
CA ALA A 96 -19.15 13.87 -4.99
C ALA A 96 -19.41 14.86 -3.83
N SER A 97 -19.28 14.43 -2.57
CA SER A 97 -19.39 15.25 -1.36
C SER A 97 -18.04 15.79 -0.85
N ASP A 98 -16.90 15.35 -1.37
CA ASP A 98 -15.56 15.72 -0.88
C ASP A 98 -15.09 17.10 -1.39
N HIS A 99 -16.02 18.04 -1.61
CA HIS A 99 -15.71 19.43 -1.91
C HIS A 99 -15.16 20.20 -0.68
N GLY A 100 -15.11 19.55 0.48
CA GLY A 100 -14.40 20.01 1.68
C GLY A 100 -13.06 19.30 1.81
N GLU A 101 -12.06 20.04 2.29
CA GLU A 101 -10.71 19.58 2.65
C GLU A 101 -10.68 18.09 3.00
N THR A 102 -10.14 17.26 2.09
CA THR A 102 -9.80 15.90 2.51
C THR A 102 -8.74 16.06 3.59
N GLY A 103 -9.13 15.83 4.84
CA GLY A 103 -8.22 15.94 5.97
C GLY A 103 -6.97 15.13 5.66
N LEU A 104 -5.83 15.84 5.62
CA LEU A 104 -4.48 15.28 5.50
C LEU A 104 -4.14 14.53 6.80
N GLY A 105 -4.93 13.51 7.12
CA GLY A 105 -4.75 12.65 8.28
C GLY A 105 -3.78 11.53 7.97
N THR A 106 -3.26 10.91 9.02
CA THR A 106 -2.51 9.66 8.92
C THR A 106 -3.50 8.51 8.83
N TYR A 107 -3.45 7.74 7.73
CA TYR A 107 -4.27 6.55 7.55
C TYR A 107 -3.40 5.30 7.60
N ARG A 108 -3.96 4.22 8.15
CA ARG A 108 -3.28 2.93 8.34
C ARG A 108 -4.22 1.77 8.06
N ILE A 109 -3.67 0.63 7.66
CA ILE A 109 -4.39 -0.64 7.57
C ILE A 109 -4.90 -0.97 8.99
N PRO A 110 -6.22 -1.18 9.16
CA PRO A 110 -6.80 -1.47 10.46
C PRO A 110 -6.32 -2.82 10.99
N ARG A 111 -6.26 -2.98 12.32
CA ARG A 111 -5.98 -4.27 12.94
C ARG A 111 -7.06 -5.29 12.54
N SER A 112 -6.65 -6.54 12.36
CA SER A 112 -7.58 -7.63 12.12
C SER A 112 -8.41 -7.91 13.38
N SER A 113 -9.64 -8.36 13.22
CA SER A 113 -10.47 -8.84 14.33
C SER A 113 -10.04 -10.22 14.83
N VAL A 114 -9.31 -10.97 13.99
CA VAL A 114 -8.89 -12.35 14.26
C VAL A 114 -7.45 -12.42 14.76
N TYR A 115 -6.63 -11.41 14.43
CA TYR A 115 -5.21 -11.37 14.74
C TYR A 115 -4.82 -9.97 15.22
N ASP A 116 -4.01 -9.86 16.28
CA ASP A 116 -3.67 -8.55 16.88
C ASP A 116 -2.78 -7.66 15.97
N LYS A 117 -2.39 -8.16 14.79
CA LYS A 117 -1.68 -7.39 13.79
C LYS A 117 -2.57 -7.08 12.58
N PRO A 118 -2.39 -5.92 11.92
CA PRO A 118 -3.05 -5.65 10.65
C PRO A 118 -2.61 -6.68 9.60
N VAL A 119 -3.55 -7.08 8.75
CA VAL A 119 -3.30 -8.03 7.65
C VAL A 119 -3.81 -7.40 6.37
N LEU A 120 -2.92 -7.30 5.37
CA LEU A 120 -3.27 -6.97 4.01
C LEU A 120 -3.56 -8.27 3.26
N VAL A 121 -4.78 -8.41 2.75
CA VAL A 121 -5.21 -9.57 1.96
C VAL A 121 -5.22 -9.17 0.50
N LEU A 122 -4.41 -9.83 -0.32
CA LEU A 122 -4.38 -9.64 -1.76
C LEU A 122 -5.01 -10.86 -2.41
N SER A 123 -5.96 -10.65 -3.31
CA SER A 123 -6.73 -11.75 -3.91
C SER A 123 -6.73 -11.66 -5.42
N GLU A 124 -6.40 -12.76 -6.09
CA GLU A 124 -6.49 -12.91 -7.54
C GLU A 124 -7.14 -14.25 -7.87
N GLY A 125 -8.41 -14.22 -8.29
CA GLY A 125 -9.21 -15.42 -8.47
C GLY A 125 -9.32 -16.21 -7.16
N MET A 126 -8.80 -17.43 -7.15
CA MET A 126 -8.78 -18.32 -5.97
C MET A 126 -7.50 -18.19 -5.12
N ASN A 127 -6.53 -17.39 -5.57
CA ASN A 127 -5.27 -17.21 -4.88
C ASN A 127 -5.40 -16.06 -3.88
N HIS A 128 -5.07 -16.33 -2.61
CA HIS A 128 -5.08 -15.34 -1.55
C HIS A 128 -3.70 -15.25 -0.92
N TYR A 129 -3.15 -14.04 -0.89
CA TYR A 129 -1.91 -13.71 -0.22
C TYR A 129 -2.22 -12.93 1.06
N PHE A 130 -1.92 -13.54 2.20
CA PHE A 130 -2.06 -12.92 3.51
C PHE A 130 -0.73 -12.32 3.94
N LEU A 131 -0.67 -10.99 3.99
CA LEU A 131 0.52 -10.23 4.35
C LEU A 131 0.30 -9.60 5.73
N THR A 132 1.04 -10.06 6.72
CA THR A 132 1.01 -9.44 8.06
C THR A 132 1.80 -8.14 8.01
N VAL A 133 1.16 -7.03 8.36
CA VAL A 133 1.79 -5.72 8.42
C VAL A 133 2.50 -5.57 9.77
N LEU A 134 3.81 -5.43 9.73
CA LEU A 134 4.68 -5.27 10.90
C LEU A 134 4.80 -3.80 11.30
N GLN A 135 4.95 -2.94 10.31
CA GLN A 135 5.03 -1.48 10.44
C GLN A 135 4.40 -0.87 9.20
N GLN A 136 3.90 0.36 9.33
CA GLN A 136 3.31 1.09 8.22
C GLN A 136 3.36 2.58 8.46
N GLU A 137 3.44 3.34 7.37
CA GLU A 137 3.43 4.78 7.37
C GLU A 137 2.74 5.29 6.10
N MET A 138 2.09 6.44 6.19
CA MET A 138 1.53 7.14 5.05
C MET A 138 1.98 8.59 5.08
N ARG A 139 2.50 9.07 3.95
CA ARG A 139 2.96 10.46 3.78
C ARG A 139 2.25 11.09 2.60
N TRP A 140 1.67 12.26 2.80
CA TRP A 140 1.07 13.03 1.71
C TRP A 140 2.16 13.69 0.89
N GLU A 141 2.05 13.62 -0.43
CA GLU A 141 2.88 14.39 -1.33
C GLU A 141 2.37 15.83 -1.34
N ALA A 142 3.29 16.81 -1.23
CA ALA A 142 2.91 18.20 -1.33
C ALA A 142 2.27 18.44 -2.71
N PRO A 143 1.15 19.19 -2.80
CA PRO A 143 0.54 19.48 -4.08
C PRO A 143 1.58 20.19 -4.96
N MET A 144 1.94 19.58 -6.09
CA MET A 144 2.75 20.24 -7.10
C MET A 144 1.94 21.42 -7.63
N ILE A 145 2.23 22.62 -7.13
CA ILE A 145 1.72 23.86 -7.70
C ILE A 145 2.41 23.99 -9.06
N ASN A 146 1.77 23.47 -10.11
CA ASN A 146 2.12 23.83 -11.47
C ASN A 146 1.80 25.33 -11.61
N VAL A 147 2.80 26.17 -11.34
CA VAL A 147 2.79 27.59 -11.68
C VAL A 147 2.84 27.65 -13.21
N VAL A 148 1.68 27.49 -13.84
CA VAL A 148 1.51 27.88 -15.23
C VAL A 148 1.57 29.40 -15.22
N ASN A 149 2.76 29.94 -15.44
CA ASN A 149 2.96 31.38 -15.60
C ASN A 149 2.07 31.85 -16.75
N PRO A 150 1.00 32.64 -16.51
CA PRO A 150 0.28 33.27 -17.59
C PRO A 150 0.99 34.60 -17.91
N LEU A 151 1.19 34.82 -19.21
CA LEU A 151 1.42 36.12 -19.85
C LEU A 151 2.86 36.62 -19.95
N SER A 152 3.33 36.65 -21.20
CA SER A 152 3.45 37.96 -21.86
C SER A 152 3.31 37.81 -23.39
N LYS A 153 2.06 37.86 -23.87
CA LYS A 153 1.71 38.53 -25.12
C LYS A 153 1.13 39.88 -24.73
N LEU A 154 1.83 40.96 -25.10
CA LEU A 154 1.50 42.39 -25.12
C LEU A 154 2.89 43.05 -25.19
N ALA A 155 3.31 43.81 -26.20
CA ALA A 155 2.69 44.37 -27.40
C ALA A 155 3.79 44.53 -28.47
#